data_AF-A0A957ENB5-F1
#
_entry.id   AF-A0A957ENB5-F1
#
_cell.length_a   1.000
_cell.length_b   1.000
_cell.length_c   1.000
_cell.angle_alpha   90.00
_cell.angle_beta   90.00
_cell.angle_gamma   90.00
#
_symmetry.space_group_name_H-M   'P 1'
#
loop_
_entity.id
_entity.type
_entity.pdbx_description
1 polymer ?
#
loop_
_entity_poly.entity_id
_entity_poly.type
_entity_poly.pdbx_seq_one_letter_code
_entity_poly.pdbx_strand_id
1 'polypeptide(L)'
;MEMSEVLGLILGGGQGSRLYPLTKERSKPAVPLAGKYRLIDIPMSNCLHAGIEKIAIMTQFNSASLHRHIWSTYNRDSFTPGWVQILAAEQTPQSRDWYQGTADAVRKQALELREAGTKYVLILAGDHLYRMDYRRFVQYHIDMEADITIAVQPVGRDMVSGLGILKLSSEGQVVSFTEKPSLDIVDDLKSGGNPEKPFMASMGIYVF
;
A
#
# COMPACT_ATOMS: atom_id res chain seq x y z
N MET A 1 -2.03 -20.48 9.22
CA MET A 1 -1.92 -19.16 9.87
C MET A 1 -3.26 -18.49 9.78
N GLU A 2 -3.71 -17.84 10.84
CA GLU A 2 -4.95 -17.06 10.82
C GLU A 2 -4.64 -15.66 10.28
N MET A 3 -5.35 -15.24 9.24
CA MET A 3 -5.17 -13.91 8.64
C MET A 3 -5.65 -12.77 9.57
N SER A 4 -6.27 -13.11 10.70
CA SER A 4 -6.62 -12.21 11.80
C SER A 4 -5.40 -11.66 12.55
N GLU A 5 -4.21 -12.27 12.39
CA GLU A 5 -2.95 -11.77 12.94
C GLU A 5 -2.28 -10.71 12.06
N VAL A 6 -2.88 -10.38 10.90
CA VAL A 6 -2.36 -9.40 9.95
C VAL A 6 -3.18 -8.10 10.02
N LEU A 7 -2.49 -6.96 10.10
CA LEU A 7 -3.09 -5.64 9.95
C LEU A 7 -2.92 -5.15 8.51
N GLY A 8 -4.03 -4.87 7.82
CA GLY A 8 -4.00 -4.19 6.53
C GLY A 8 -3.86 -2.68 6.72
N LEU A 9 -2.75 -2.09 6.32
CA LEU A 9 -2.50 -0.65 6.40
C LEU A 9 -2.52 -0.02 5.01
N ILE A 10 -3.60 0.69 4.68
CA ILE A 10 -3.79 1.32 3.37
C ILE A 10 -3.36 2.78 3.40
N LEU A 11 -2.37 3.13 2.58
CA LEU A 11 -1.86 4.48 2.42
C LEU A 11 -2.70 5.24 1.38
N GLY A 12 -3.57 6.13 1.85
CA GLY A 12 -4.50 6.93 1.04
C GLY A 12 -4.18 8.43 0.96
N GLY A 13 -2.94 8.83 1.28
CA GLY A 13 -2.54 10.23 1.46
C GLY A 13 -2.04 10.97 0.22
N GLY A 14 -2.03 10.36 -0.97
CA GLY A 14 -1.48 11.01 -2.17
C GLY A 14 -2.36 12.17 -2.68
N GLN A 15 -1.76 13.36 -2.88
CA GLN A 15 -2.43 14.53 -3.45
C GLN A 15 -2.97 14.28 -4.87
N GLY A 16 -2.37 13.34 -5.62
CA GLY A 16 -2.87 12.93 -6.93
C GLY A 16 -2.83 14.04 -8.00
N SER A 17 -1.80 14.89 -7.97
CA SER A 17 -1.65 16.06 -8.86
C SER A 17 -1.73 15.70 -10.36
N ARG A 18 -1.24 14.52 -10.75
CA ARG A 18 -1.27 14.03 -12.14
C ARG A 18 -2.68 13.77 -12.70
N LEU A 19 -3.68 13.63 -11.83
CA LEU A 19 -5.07 13.39 -12.23
C LEU A 19 -5.92 14.65 -12.14
N TYR A 20 -5.31 15.83 -11.99
CA TYR A 20 -6.04 17.08 -12.09
C TYR A 20 -6.74 17.17 -13.47
N PRO A 21 -8.03 17.56 -13.55
CA PRO A 21 -8.87 18.14 -12.50
C PRO A 21 -9.68 17.15 -11.64
N LEU A 22 -9.59 15.84 -11.89
CA LEU A 22 -10.40 14.82 -11.19
C LEU A 22 -10.14 14.75 -9.67
N THR A 23 -8.96 15.18 -9.22
CA THR A 23 -8.54 15.22 -7.82
C THR A 23 -8.70 16.59 -7.14
N LYS A 24 -9.36 17.57 -7.81
CA LYS A 24 -9.53 18.92 -7.27
C LYS A 24 -10.30 18.93 -5.93
N GLU A 25 -11.36 18.16 -5.84
CA GLU A 25 -12.27 18.15 -4.68
C GLU A 25 -12.24 16.82 -3.89
N ARG A 26 -11.39 15.88 -4.29
CA ARG A 26 -11.34 14.54 -3.70
C ARG A 26 -9.93 13.97 -3.76
N SER A 27 -9.60 13.12 -2.79
CA SER A 27 -8.34 12.36 -2.81
C SER A 27 -8.31 11.36 -3.97
N LYS A 28 -7.11 10.99 -4.44
CA LYS A 28 -6.93 9.98 -5.49
C LYS A 28 -7.62 8.64 -5.16
N PRO A 29 -7.54 8.10 -3.93
CA PRO A 29 -8.26 6.88 -3.57
C PRO A 29 -9.79 6.99 -3.67
N ALA A 30 -10.35 8.21 -3.57
CA ALA A 30 -11.78 8.46 -3.66
C ALA A 30 -12.29 8.67 -5.10
N VAL A 31 -11.43 8.54 -6.11
CA VAL A 31 -11.83 8.65 -7.52
C VAL A 31 -12.77 7.49 -7.87
N PRO A 32 -13.95 7.76 -8.46
CA PRO A 32 -14.88 6.73 -8.89
C PRO A 32 -14.30 5.85 -10.00
N LEU A 33 -14.61 4.56 -9.95
CA LEU A 33 -14.21 3.53 -10.89
C LEU A 33 -15.45 2.71 -11.29
N ALA A 34 -15.58 2.41 -12.59
CA ALA A 34 -16.62 1.53 -13.14
C ALA A 34 -18.06 1.87 -12.65
N GLY A 35 -18.36 3.16 -12.45
CA GLY A 35 -19.67 3.69 -12.09
C GLY A 35 -20.11 3.49 -10.62
N LYS A 36 -19.61 2.47 -9.92
CA LYS A 36 -20.06 2.12 -8.56
C LYS A 36 -18.96 2.05 -7.51
N TYR A 37 -17.71 1.82 -7.93
CA TYR A 37 -16.60 1.60 -7.03
C TYR A 37 -15.72 2.84 -6.90
N ARG A 38 -14.76 2.80 -5.99
CA ARG A 38 -13.65 3.74 -5.86
C ARG A 38 -12.33 2.99 -5.87
N LEU A 39 -11.22 3.68 -6.13
CA LEU A 39 -9.90 3.05 -6.15
C LEU A 39 -9.55 2.35 -4.82
N ILE A 40 -9.94 2.94 -3.69
CA ILE A 40 -9.74 2.35 -2.36
C ILE A 40 -10.43 0.98 -2.20
N ASP A 41 -11.50 0.72 -2.95
CA ASP A 41 -12.28 -0.53 -2.82
C ASP A 41 -11.47 -1.75 -3.26
N ILE A 42 -10.43 -1.55 -4.07
CA ILE A 42 -9.56 -2.60 -4.57
C ILE A 42 -8.72 -3.22 -3.45
N PRO A 43 -7.82 -2.47 -2.75
CA PRO A 43 -7.08 -3.03 -1.63
C PRO A 43 -8.01 -3.45 -0.48
N MET A 44 -9.12 -2.73 -0.25
CA MET A 44 -10.14 -3.14 0.74
C MET A 44 -10.71 -4.53 0.43
N SER A 45 -11.17 -4.74 -0.81
CA SER A 45 -11.76 -6.03 -1.22
C SER A 45 -10.73 -7.15 -1.19
N ASN A 46 -9.48 -6.88 -1.59
CA ASN A 46 -8.41 -7.87 -1.51
C ASN A 46 -8.11 -8.26 -0.04
N CYS A 47 -8.10 -7.31 0.90
CA CYS A 47 -7.96 -7.60 2.33
C CYS A 47 -9.11 -8.48 2.84
N LEU A 48 -10.35 -8.08 2.57
CA LEU A 48 -11.53 -8.83 3.03
C LEU A 48 -11.59 -10.24 2.43
N HIS A 49 -11.29 -10.40 1.13
CA HIS A 49 -11.21 -11.72 0.50
C HIS A 49 -10.07 -12.59 1.05
N ALA A 50 -8.99 -11.96 1.52
CA ALA A 50 -7.91 -12.66 2.18
C ALA A 50 -8.23 -13.03 3.64
N GLY A 51 -9.34 -12.54 4.21
CA GLY A 51 -9.67 -12.74 5.63
C GLY A 51 -8.94 -11.79 6.57
N ILE A 52 -8.39 -10.67 6.07
CA ILE A 52 -7.78 -9.61 6.87
C ILE A 52 -8.91 -8.72 7.38
N GLU A 53 -9.18 -8.80 8.69
CA GLU A 53 -10.35 -8.13 9.28
C GLU A 53 -10.02 -6.82 10.00
N LYS A 54 -8.76 -6.59 10.36
CA LYS A 54 -8.28 -5.32 10.94
C LYS A 54 -7.64 -4.50 9.83
N ILE A 55 -8.26 -3.39 9.47
CA ILE A 55 -7.83 -2.54 8.36
C ILE A 55 -7.77 -1.08 8.80
N ALA A 56 -6.58 -0.48 8.70
CA ALA A 56 -6.36 0.93 8.95
C ALA A 56 -6.14 1.68 7.63
N ILE A 57 -6.78 2.84 7.47
CA ILE A 57 -6.69 3.66 6.26
C ILE A 57 -6.13 5.03 6.62
N MET A 58 -4.92 5.32 6.15
CA MET A 58 -4.25 6.60 6.41
C MET A 58 -4.69 7.64 5.39
N THR A 59 -5.18 8.79 5.86
CA THR A 59 -5.69 9.86 4.98
C THR A 59 -5.06 11.21 5.32
N GLN A 60 -4.82 12.05 4.31
CA GLN A 60 -4.17 13.37 4.49
C GLN A 60 -4.94 14.49 3.77
N PHE A 61 -5.06 14.42 2.44
CA PHE A 61 -5.69 15.49 1.64
C PHE A 61 -7.11 15.12 1.19
N ASN A 62 -8.01 16.11 1.09
CA ASN A 62 -9.35 15.99 0.48
C ASN A 62 -10.12 14.70 0.86
N SER A 63 -10.11 14.36 2.16
CA SER A 63 -10.52 13.04 2.67
C SER A 63 -12.01 12.91 3.00
N ALA A 64 -12.76 14.00 3.10
CA ALA A 64 -14.17 13.97 3.51
C ALA A 64 -15.06 13.06 2.63
N SER A 65 -14.82 13.01 1.32
CA SER A 65 -15.53 12.09 0.42
C SER A 65 -15.15 10.64 0.69
N LEU A 66 -13.87 10.37 0.94
CA LEU A 66 -13.35 9.04 1.26
C LEU A 66 -13.93 8.54 2.59
N HIS A 67 -13.93 9.38 3.63
CA HIS A 67 -14.45 9.04 4.96
C HIS A 67 -15.91 8.60 4.89
N ARG A 68 -16.76 9.38 4.20
CA ARG A 68 -18.18 9.03 4.01
C ARG A 68 -18.37 7.68 3.33
N HIS A 69 -17.56 7.38 2.32
CA HIS A 69 -17.63 6.12 1.58
C HIS A 69 -17.22 4.92 2.41
N ILE A 70 -16.13 5.04 3.17
CA ILE A 70 -15.69 3.97 4.08
C ILE A 70 -16.75 3.72 5.14
N TRP A 71 -17.28 4.78 5.75
CA TRP A 71 -18.32 4.67 6.77
C TRP A 71 -19.63 4.10 6.22
N SER A 72 -20.05 4.42 4.98
CA SER A 72 -21.28 3.87 4.42
C SER A 72 -21.16 2.42 3.96
N THR A 73 -19.96 1.98 3.58
CA THR A 73 -19.77 0.71 2.85
C THR A 73 -19.10 -0.37 3.68
N TYR A 74 -18.17 0.01 4.56
CA TYR A 74 -17.30 -0.90 5.30
C TYR A 74 -17.51 -0.82 6.82
N ASN A 75 -18.63 -0.24 7.26
CA ASN A 75 -19.00 -0.25 8.68
C ASN A 75 -19.30 -1.69 9.12
N ARG A 76 -18.55 -2.19 10.10
CA ARG A 76 -18.75 -3.52 10.68
C ARG A 76 -19.63 -3.43 11.93
N ASP A 77 -20.26 -4.55 12.28
CA ASP A 77 -20.99 -4.65 13.54
C ASP A 77 -20.03 -4.65 14.75
N SER A 78 -20.58 -4.38 15.93
CA SER A 78 -19.81 -4.34 17.19
C SER A 78 -19.48 -5.73 17.75
N PHE A 79 -19.95 -6.81 17.11
CA PHE A 79 -19.80 -8.18 17.61
C PHE A 79 -18.65 -8.92 16.95
N THR A 80 -18.16 -8.42 15.81
CA THR A 80 -16.99 -8.93 15.10
C THR A 80 -15.72 -8.25 15.66
N PRO A 81 -14.65 -8.99 16.00
CA PRO A 81 -13.42 -8.42 16.53
C PRO A 81 -12.60 -7.62 15.51
N GLY A 82 -12.94 -7.69 14.22
CA GLY A 82 -12.34 -6.91 13.14
C GLY A 82 -12.93 -5.51 13.01
N TRP A 83 -12.14 -4.59 12.47
CA TRP A 83 -12.54 -3.19 12.32
C TRP A 83 -11.93 -2.56 11.06
N VAL A 84 -12.59 -1.53 10.56
CA VAL A 84 -12.06 -0.64 9.52
C VAL A 84 -11.99 0.75 10.11
N GLN A 85 -10.77 1.26 10.33
CA GLN A 85 -10.54 2.55 10.97
C GLN A 85 -9.80 3.50 10.03
N ILE A 86 -10.18 4.76 10.08
CA ILE A 86 -9.52 5.82 9.35
C ILE A 86 -8.57 6.55 10.30
N LEU A 87 -7.29 6.60 9.94
CA LEU A 87 -6.25 7.34 10.63
C LEU A 87 -5.99 8.63 9.85
N ALA A 88 -6.73 9.68 10.22
CA ALA A 88 -6.57 10.99 9.60
C ALA A 88 -5.26 11.64 10.08
N ALA A 89 -4.61 12.41 9.21
CA ALA A 89 -3.50 13.26 9.62
C ALA A 89 -4.01 14.30 10.62
N GLU A 90 -3.51 14.24 11.84
CA GLU A 90 -3.85 15.18 12.91
C GLU A 90 -2.63 16.02 13.29
N GLN A 91 -2.88 17.28 13.65
CA GLN A 91 -1.87 18.11 14.31
C GLN A 91 -2.00 17.90 15.81
N THR A 92 -0.92 17.44 16.45
CA THR A 92 -0.86 17.31 17.91
C THR A 92 -0.05 18.47 18.50
N PRO A 93 -0.18 18.79 19.80
CA PRO A 93 0.65 19.80 20.44
C PRO A 93 2.16 19.58 20.24
N GLN A 94 2.58 18.32 20.09
CA GLN A 94 3.95 17.88 19.87
C GLN A 94 4.34 17.78 18.38
N SER A 95 3.36 17.70 17.46
CA SER A 95 3.58 17.60 16.01
C SER A 95 2.60 18.50 15.26
N ARG A 96 3.05 19.73 14.98
CA ARG A 96 2.27 20.70 14.18
C ARG A 96 2.29 20.42 12.68
N ASP A 97 3.22 19.57 12.23
CA ASP A 97 3.39 19.25 10.81
C ASP A 97 2.47 18.11 10.37
N TRP A 98 1.99 18.21 9.13
CA TRP A 98 1.29 17.13 8.44
C TRP A 98 2.25 15.95 8.18
N TYR A 99 1.77 14.86 7.59
CA TYR A 99 2.67 13.77 7.20
C TYR A 99 3.74 14.27 6.22
N GLN A 100 5.00 14.11 6.60
CA GLN A 100 6.16 14.49 5.78
C GLN A 100 6.47 13.45 4.69
N GLY A 101 5.83 12.29 4.76
CA GLY A 101 5.93 11.20 3.80
C GLY A 101 5.12 9.99 4.26
N THR A 102 5.12 8.93 3.46
CA THR A 102 4.41 7.67 3.79
C THR A 102 4.95 7.02 5.05
N ALA A 103 6.28 6.96 5.22
CA ALA A 103 6.91 6.41 6.42
C ALA A 103 6.66 7.27 7.67
N ASP A 104 6.64 8.60 7.54
CA ASP A 104 6.30 9.51 8.65
C ASP A 104 4.85 9.32 9.11
N ALA A 105 3.95 9.03 8.16
CA ALA A 105 2.56 8.70 8.46
C ALA A 105 2.47 7.47 9.37
N VAL A 106 3.11 6.36 8.97
CA VAL A 106 3.17 5.12 9.77
C VAL A 106 3.80 5.38 11.15
N ARG A 107 4.91 6.12 11.21
CA ARG A 107 5.62 6.45 12.45
C ARG A 107 4.74 7.23 13.43
N LYS A 108 3.96 8.20 12.95
CA LYS A 108 3.08 9.02 13.79
C LYS A 108 1.90 8.21 14.37
N GLN A 109 1.51 7.13 13.70
CA GLN A 109 0.43 6.24 14.14
C GLN A 109 0.94 4.96 14.81
N ALA A 110 2.21 4.92 15.21
CA ALA A 110 2.84 3.71 15.73
C ALA A 110 2.17 3.19 17.02
N LEU A 111 1.53 4.05 17.81
CA LEU A 111 0.82 3.63 19.01
C LEU A 111 -0.44 2.82 18.63
N GLU A 112 -1.24 3.37 17.73
CA GLU A 112 -2.47 2.76 17.22
C GLU A 112 -2.19 1.42 16.53
N LEU A 113 -1.11 1.36 15.76
CA LEU A 113 -0.66 0.11 15.10
C LEU A 113 -0.25 -0.96 16.14
N ARG A 114 0.36 -0.56 17.27
CA ARG A 114 0.73 -1.50 18.35
C ARG A 114 -0.51 -1.97 19.12
N GLU A 115 -1.47 -1.10 19.36
CA GLU A 115 -2.73 -1.43 20.03
C GLU A 115 -3.60 -2.39 19.20
N ALA A 116 -3.42 -2.43 17.88
CA ALA A 116 -4.08 -3.41 17.02
C ALA A 116 -3.76 -4.88 17.40
N GLY A 117 -2.64 -5.12 18.09
CA GLY A 117 -2.27 -6.45 18.60
C GLY A 117 -2.06 -7.49 17.50
N THR A 118 -1.62 -7.07 16.32
CA THR A 118 -1.31 -7.92 15.16
C THR A 118 0.19 -8.21 15.09
N LYS A 119 0.55 -9.36 14.52
CA LYS A 119 1.95 -9.77 14.36
C LYS A 119 2.58 -9.22 13.09
N TYR A 120 1.80 -9.14 12.02
CA TYR A 120 2.26 -8.72 10.70
C TYR A 120 1.53 -7.46 10.25
N VAL A 121 2.20 -6.62 9.48
CA VAL A 121 1.62 -5.41 8.89
C VAL A 121 1.77 -5.47 7.36
N LEU A 122 0.63 -5.56 6.69
CA LEU A 122 0.53 -5.49 5.23
C LEU A 122 0.28 -4.04 4.81
N ILE A 123 1.32 -3.36 4.33
CA ILE A 123 1.23 -2.00 3.79
C ILE A 123 0.79 -2.03 2.33
N LEU A 124 -0.25 -1.26 2.01
CA LEU A 124 -0.89 -1.22 0.69
C LEU A 124 -1.00 0.20 0.15
N ALA A 125 -0.76 0.37 -1.14
CA ALA A 125 -1.13 1.59 -1.86
C ALA A 125 -2.66 1.63 -2.10
N GLY A 126 -3.30 2.74 -1.72
CA GLY A 126 -4.76 2.94 -1.83
C GLY A 126 -5.27 3.35 -3.22
N ASP A 127 -4.39 3.46 -4.21
CA ASP A 127 -4.66 4.11 -5.50
C ASP A 127 -4.27 3.27 -6.72
N HIS A 128 -3.97 2.00 -6.52
CA HIS A 128 -3.65 1.03 -7.57
C HIS A 128 -4.87 0.15 -7.91
N LEU A 129 -5.01 -0.22 -9.19
CA LEU A 129 -6.01 -1.16 -9.67
C LEU A 129 -5.34 -2.51 -9.96
N TYR A 130 -5.65 -3.53 -9.16
CA TYR A 130 -5.07 -4.86 -9.26
C TYR A 130 -5.91 -5.91 -8.53
N ARG A 131 -5.64 -7.19 -8.76
CA ARG A 131 -6.18 -8.30 -7.97
C ARG A 131 -5.03 -9.14 -7.46
N MET A 132 -4.94 -9.32 -6.15
CA MET A 132 -3.86 -10.08 -5.51
C MET A 132 -4.41 -10.87 -4.32
N ASP A 133 -3.94 -12.10 -4.17
CA ASP A 133 -4.24 -12.93 -3.00
C ASP A 133 -3.19 -12.72 -1.92
N TYR A 134 -3.51 -11.90 -0.92
CA TYR A 134 -2.57 -11.56 0.15
C TYR A 134 -2.21 -12.75 1.04
N ARG A 135 -3.03 -13.80 1.10
CA ARG A 135 -2.71 -15.00 1.90
C ARG A 135 -1.41 -15.65 1.42
N ARG A 136 -1.26 -15.77 0.10
CA ARG A 136 -0.03 -16.32 -0.51
C ARG A 136 1.17 -15.41 -0.26
N PHE A 137 0.96 -14.10 -0.27
CA PHE A 137 2.03 -13.13 -0.09
C PHE A 137 2.54 -13.09 1.36
N VAL A 138 1.64 -13.08 2.34
CA VAL A 138 1.99 -13.15 3.76
C VAL A 138 2.59 -14.51 4.11
N GLN A 139 2.06 -15.61 3.55
CA GLN A 139 2.64 -16.93 3.77
C GLN A 139 4.09 -17.00 3.25
N TYR A 140 4.35 -16.47 2.06
CA TYR A 140 5.72 -16.39 1.52
C TYR A 140 6.67 -15.62 2.43
N HIS A 141 6.22 -14.49 2.99
CA HIS A 141 7.02 -13.69 3.92
C HIS A 141 7.45 -14.50 5.15
N ILE A 142 6.53 -15.30 5.70
CA ILE A 142 6.77 -16.13 6.87
C ILE A 142 7.65 -17.33 6.55
N ASP A 143 7.40 -18.00 5.43
CA ASP A 143 8.20 -19.16 5.00
C ASP A 143 9.67 -18.78 4.76
N MET A 144 9.92 -17.52 4.39
CA MET A 144 11.26 -16.97 4.17
C MET A 144 11.89 -16.34 5.41
N GLU A 145 11.16 -16.25 6.53
CA GLU A 145 11.57 -15.55 7.75
C GLU A 145 12.17 -14.16 7.46
N ALA A 146 11.59 -13.45 6.48
CA ALA A 146 12.15 -12.20 5.98
C ALA A 146 11.77 -11.02 6.88
N ASP A 147 12.67 -10.05 7.06
CA ASP A 147 12.32 -8.80 7.76
C ASP A 147 11.27 -7.98 6.99
N ILE A 148 11.34 -8.01 5.65
CA ILE A 148 10.43 -7.29 4.75
C ILE A 148 10.25 -8.12 3.48
N THR A 149 9.01 -8.24 3.01
CA THR A 149 8.71 -8.79 1.68
C THR A 149 8.02 -7.75 0.81
N ILE A 150 8.51 -7.60 -0.42
CA ILE A 150 8.05 -6.55 -1.36
C ILE A 150 7.39 -7.22 -2.57
N ALA A 151 6.18 -6.78 -2.93
CA ALA A 151 5.55 -7.22 -4.17
C ALA A 151 6.18 -6.50 -5.37
N VAL A 152 6.61 -7.26 -6.37
CA VAL A 152 7.28 -6.74 -7.56
C VAL A 152 6.57 -7.14 -8.84
N GLN A 153 6.66 -6.29 -9.85
CA GLN A 153 6.14 -6.54 -11.19
C GLN A 153 7.25 -6.41 -12.24
N PRO A 154 7.44 -7.40 -13.14
CA PRO A 154 8.34 -7.27 -14.27
C PRO A 154 7.88 -6.15 -15.21
N VAL A 155 8.78 -5.23 -15.56
CA VAL A 155 8.52 -4.10 -16.47
C VAL A 155 9.62 -3.94 -17.54
N GLY A 156 9.25 -3.30 -18.64
CA GLY A 156 10.17 -2.90 -19.70
C GLY A 156 10.93 -1.62 -19.37
N ARG A 157 11.94 -1.29 -20.18
CA ARG A 157 12.82 -0.12 -19.99
C ARG A 157 12.06 1.21 -20.02
N ASP A 158 10.96 1.27 -20.75
CA ASP A 158 10.10 2.43 -20.93
C ASP A 158 9.44 2.92 -19.64
N MET A 159 9.21 2.01 -18.68
CA MET A 159 8.52 2.32 -17.42
C MET A 159 9.48 2.61 -16.25
N VAL A 160 10.78 2.35 -16.43
CA VAL A 160 11.77 2.31 -15.34
C VAL A 160 11.94 3.66 -14.63
N SER A 161 12.03 4.76 -15.37
CA SER A 161 12.29 6.10 -14.81
C SER A 161 11.16 6.63 -13.90
N GLY A 162 9.98 6.02 -13.97
CA GLY A 162 8.82 6.41 -13.16
C GLY A 162 8.61 5.59 -11.89
N LEU A 163 9.40 4.54 -11.68
CA LEU A 163 9.15 3.50 -10.67
C LEU A 163 10.40 3.25 -9.81
N GLY A 164 10.20 2.65 -8.64
CA GLY A 164 11.29 2.12 -7.83
C GLY A 164 11.70 0.73 -8.33
N ILE A 165 12.95 0.58 -8.77
CA ILE A 165 13.47 -0.68 -9.32
C ILE A 165 14.29 -1.42 -8.27
N LEU A 166 14.02 -2.72 -8.17
CA LEU A 166 14.70 -3.66 -7.29
C LEU A 166 15.64 -4.53 -8.12
N LYS A 167 16.85 -4.74 -7.58
CA LYS A 167 17.77 -5.75 -8.07
C LYS A 167 17.67 -6.97 -7.16
N LEU A 168 17.29 -8.10 -7.73
CA LEU A 168 17.15 -9.36 -7.01
C LEU A 168 18.39 -10.25 -7.20
N SER A 169 18.73 -11.03 -6.17
CA SER A 169 19.67 -12.14 -6.27
C SER A 169 19.03 -13.34 -6.98
N SER A 170 19.82 -14.38 -7.28
CA SER A 170 19.31 -15.65 -7.81
C SER A 170 18.32 -16.36 -6.88
N GLU A 171 18.35 -16.04 -5.59
CA GLU A 171 17.47 -16.59 -4.55
C GLU A 171 16.24 -15.70 -4.30
N GLY A 172 16.08 -14.60 -5.05
CA GLY A 172 14.94 -13.68 -4.93
C GLY A 172 15.08 -12.64 -3.82
N GLN A 173 16.24 -12.53 -3.18
CA GLN A 173 16.51 -11.51 -2.16
C GLN A 173 16.80 -10.15 -2.80
N VAL A 174 16.39 -9.07 -2.14
CA VAL A 174 16.68 -7.70 -2.61
C VAL A 174 18.14 -7.35 -2.31
N VAL A 175 18.93 -7.15 -3.37
CA VAL A 175 20.34 -6.74 -3.30
C VAL A 175 20.47 -5.22 -3.29
N SER A 176 19.65 -4.53 -4.09
CA SER A 176 19.62 -3.07 -4.12
C SER A 176 18.24 -2.56 -4.53
N PHE A 177 17.96 -1.32 -4.13
CA PHE A 177 16.76 -0.58 -4.52
C PHE A 177 17.17 0.79 -5.05
N THR A 178 16.54 1.22 -6.14
CA THR A 178 16.79 2.54 -6.73
C THR A 178 15.47 3.17 -7.12
N GLU A 179 15.13 4.30 -6.50
CA GLU A 179 13.91 5.06 -6.77
C GLU A 179 14.11 5.93 -8.02
N LYS A 180 13.29 5.73 -9.06
CA LYS A 180 13.28 6.53 -10.30
C LYS A 180 14.68 6.67 -10.93
N PRO A 181 15.34 5.55 -11.27
CA PRO A 181 16.67 5.57 -11.84
C PRO A 181 16.69 6.32 -13.18
N SER A 182 17.79 7.03 -13.41
CA SER A 182 18.11 7.65 -14.70
C SER A 182 18.53 6.57 -15.72
N LEU A 183 18.24 6.81 -17.01
CA LEU A 183 18.34 5.79 -18.08
C LEU A 183 19.76 5.23 -18.32
N ASP A 184 20.78 5.91 -17.83
CA ASP A 184 22.20 5.59 -17.89
C ASP A 184 22.61 4.44 -16.96
N ILE A 185 21.97 4.29 -15.79
CA ILE A 185 22.29 3.25 -14.81
C ILE A 185 21.34 2.03 -14.89
N VAL A 186 20.33 2.10 -15.76
CA VAL A 186 19.24 1.11 -15.78
C VAL A 186 19.73 -0.29 -16.13
N ASP A 187 20.69 -0.43 -17.03
CA ASP A 187 21.16 -1.74 -17.47
C ASP A 187 21.78 -2.58 -16.33
N ASP A 188 22.34 -1.93 -15.30
CA ASP A 188 22.90 -2.59 -14.10
C ASP A 188 21.82 -3.10 -13.12
N LEU A 189 20.58 -2.64 -13.29
CA LEU A 189 19.43 -2.97 -12.44
C LEU A 189 18.61 -4.15 -12.97
N LYS A 190 19.01 -4.74 -14.11
CA LYS A 190 18.36 -5.94 -14.66
C LYS A 190 18.48 -7.10 -13.67
N SER A 191 17.34 -7.68 -13.33
CA SER A 191 17.26 -8.88 -12.48
C SER A 191 16.04 -9.76 -12.81
N GLY A 192 15.26 -9.39 -13.83
CA GLY A 192 14.14 -10.18 -14.33
C GLY A 192 14.57 -11.29 -15.27
N GLY A 193 13.92 -12.45 -15.15
CA GLY A 193 14.14 -13.60 -16.03
C GLY A 193 13.51 -13.46 -17.43
N ASN A 194 12.70 -12.43 -17.68
CA ASN A 194 12.07 -12.17 -18.97
C ASN A 194 12.87 -11.11 -19.75
N PRO A 195 13.43 -11.42 -20.94
CA PRO A 195 14.15 -10.46 -21.77
C PRO A 195 13.33 -9.22 -22.17
N GLU A 196 12.01 -9.35 -22.35
CA GLU A 196 11.12 -8.23 -22.70
C GLU A 196 10.81 -7.33 -21.51
N LYS A 197 10.88 -7.88 -20.29
CA LYS A 197 10.58 -7.19 -19.03
C LYS A 197 11.65 -7.48 -17.98
N PRO A 198 12.89 -7.00 -18.18
CA PRO A 198 14.05 -7.44 -17.39
C PRO A 198 14.18 -6.70 -16.06
N PHE A 199 13.30 -5.76 -15.73
CA PHE A 199 13.36 -4.95 -14.51
C PHE A 199 12.25 -5.33 -13.54
N MET A 200 12.57 -5.38 -12.24
CA MET A 200 11.58 -5.65 -11.18
C MET A 200 11.16 -4.34 -10.53
N ALA A 201 9.95 -3.86 -10.82
CA ALA A 201 9.42 -2.66 -10.23
C ALA A 201 8.64 -2.95 -8.94
N SER A 202 8.90 -2.18 -7.89
CA SER A 202 8.10 -2.21 -6.65
C SER A 202 6.66 -1.78 -6.93
N MET A 203 5.70 -2.55 -6.43
CA MET A 203 4.27 -2.22 -6.52
C MET A 203 3.79 -1.31 -5.37
N GLY A 204 4.67 -0.96 -4.42
CA GLY A 204 4.27 -0.24 -3.21
C GLY A 204 3.43 -1.07 -2.25
N ILE A 205 3.63 -2.39 -2.25
CA ILE A 205 2.95 -3.35 -1.37
C ILE A 205 4.03 -4.11 -0.59
N TYR A 206 3.93 -4.08 0.73
CA TYR A 206 4.95 -4.57 1.64
C TYR A 206 4.33 -5.40 2.76
N VAL A 207 5.00 -6.47 3.17
CA VAL A 207 4.70 -7.18 4.42
C VAL A 207 5.90 -7.03 5.34
N PHE A 208 5.58 -6.68 6.59
CA PHE A 208 6.46 -6.63 7.75
C PHE A 208 5.92 -7.59 8.82
#